data_AF-A0A9P6Q9F9-F1
#
_entry.id   AF-A0A9P6Q9F9-F1
#
_cell.length_a   1.000
_cell.length_b   1.000
_cell.length_c   1.000
_cell.angle_alpha   90.00
_cell.angle_beta   90.00
_cell.angle_gamma   90.00
#
_symmetry.space_group_name_H-M   'P 1'
#
loop_
_entity.id
_entity.type
_entity.pdbx_description
1 polymer ?
#
loop_
_entity_poly.entity_id
_entity_poly.type
_entity_poly.pdbx_seq_one_letter_code
_entity_poly.pdbx_strand_id
1 'polypeptide(L)'
;MKITAAAAFLVSCMPSLGFALIRSDWNFARVPPDGLWDITFPFNMAKAPHRSGFYFAQQFNFHGVKEMGYTGLQPREDKKGKSIVHAAFSSFQGGTTTDHPNCHLGADFGPGVSCAVAIAGNYSHTYKITVRNIGGTTWRGTLIDTVTKERDIIGEWTLPSGSGKIVNGQMGFVEYYPWNTQRSHTCDSLPYTSAFFQHPYSRTKGAVDGRINRVYENGGCIGQVGYKVNRTSTGYNIEVGH
;
A
#
# COMPACT_ATOMS: atom_id res chain seq x y z
N MET A 1 13.28 -49.08 13.27
CA MET A 1 12.09 -48.24 13.48
C MET A 1 12.44 -47.15 14.48
N LYS A 2 12.52 -45.89 14.03
CA LYS A 2 12.39 -44.63 14.79
C LYS A 2 12.82 -43.49 13.86
N ILE A 3 11.87 -42.98 13.09
CA ILE A 3 12.01 -41.70 12.40
C ILE A 3 11.49 -40.67 13.39
N THR A 4 12.41 -39.91 13.99
CA THR A 4 12.08 -38.74 14.80
C THR A 4 11.62 -37.62 13.87
N ALA A 5 10.32 -37.32 13.91
CA ALA A 5 9.75 -36.16 13.24
C ALA A 5 10.24 -34.89 13.93
N ALA A 6 11.04 -34.09 13.23
CA ALA A 6 11.33 -32.72 13.64
C ALA A 6 10.08 -31.87 13.36
N ALA A 7 9.44 -31.39 14.42
CA ALA A 7 8.38 -30.41 14.32
C ALA A 7 8.97 -29.09 13.79
N ALA A 8 8.68 -28.78 12.52
CA ALA A 8 8.94 -27.46 11.97
C ALA A 8 8.00 -26.47 12.66
N PHE A 9 8.54 -25.61 13.52
CA PHE A 9 7.84 -24.43 14.00
C PHE A 9 7.58 -23.52 12.79
N LEU A 10 6.36 -23.56 12.25
CA LEU A 10 5.84 -22.49 11.41
C LEU A 10 5.69 -21.26 12.30
N VAL A 11 6.75 -20.46 12.37
CA VAL A 11 6.63 -19.07 12.81
C VAL A 11 5.71 -18.41 11.77
N SER A 12 4.46 -18.21 12.13
CA SER A 12 3.57 -17.35 11.37
C SER A 12 4.15 -15.93 11.46
N CYS A 13 4.98 -15.55 10.49
CA CYS A 13 5.23 -14.14 10.19
C CYS A 13 3.90 -13.55 9.78
N MET A 14 3.14 -13.06 10.77
CA MET A 14 2.17 -12.01 10.47
C MET A 14 2.97 -10.89 9.80
N PRO A 15 2.58 -10.41 8.61
CA PRO A 15 3.20 -9.24 8.04
C PRO A 15 3.18 -8.13 9.10
N SER A 16 4.26 -7.36 9.21
CA SER A 16 4.57 -6.42 10.31
C SER A 16 3.63 -5.21 10.40
N LEU A 17 2.35 -5.37 10.06
CA LEU A 17 1.28 -4.38 10.14
C LEU A 17 1.04 -3.84 11.56
N GLY A 18 1.73 -4.38 12.57
CA GLY A 18 1.70 -3.93 13.96
C GLY A 18 2.28 -2.52 14.20
N PHE A 19 2.97 -1.94 13.21
CA PHE A 19 3.63 -0.63 13.35
C PHE A 19 3.04 0.48 12.47
N ALA A 20 1.90 0.24 11.81
CA ALA A 20 1.17 1.31 11.14
C ALA A 20 0.76 2.39 12.16
N LEU A 21 1.27 3.61 11.96
CA LEU A 21 1.07 4.76 12.85
C LEU A 21 -0.33 5.35 12.66
N ILE A 22 -0.76 5.43 11.40
CA ILE A 22 -2.08 5.94 11.01
C ILE A 22 -2.78 4.86 10.20
N ARG A 23 -4.09 4.74 10.37
CA ARG A 23 -4.99 3.94 9.54
C ARG A 23 -5.96 4.85 8.79
N SER A 24 -6.37 4.44 7.59
CA SER A 24 -7.40 5.13 6.82
C SER A 24 -8.41 4.17 6.19
N ASP A 25 -9.64 4.14 6.69
CA ASP A 25 -10.66 3.21 6.19
C ASP A 25 -11.27 3.74 4.91
N TRP A 26 -11.33 2.93 3.86
CA TRP A 26 -11.98 3.25 2.60
C TRP A 26 -13.04 2.21 2.22
N ASN A 27 -14.06 2.64 1.49
CA ASN A 27 -15.02 1.76 0.81
C ASN A 27 -15.71 2.52 -0.34
N PHE A 28 -16.53 1.82 -1.11
CA PHE A 28 -17.46 2.37 -2.08
C PHE A 28 -18.88 2.25 -1.53
N ALA A 29 -19.72 3.25 -1.79
CA ALA A 29 -21.14 3.19 -1.43
C ALA A 29 -21.87 2.03 -2.13
N ARG A 30 -21.41 1.67 -3.33
CA ARG A 30 -21.94 0.54 -4.11
C ARG A 30 -20.85 -0.06 -4.97
N VAL A 31 -20.83 -1.38 -5.06
CA VAL A 31 -20.03 -2.18 -6.00
C VAL A 31 -20.87 -3.33 -6.56
N PRO A 32 -20.48 -3.95 -7.68
CA PRO A 32 -21.03 -5.25 -8.08
C PRO A 32 -20.82 -6.33 -7.00
N PRO A 33 -21.76 -7.28 -6.84
CA PRO A 33 -21.65 -8.33 -5.82
C PRO A 33 -20.40 -9.21 -5.96
N ASP A 34 -19.86 -9.33 -7.17
CA ASP A 34 -18.67 -10.11 -7.47
C ASP A 34 -17.36 -9.33 -7.27
N GLY A 35 -17.42 -8.04 -6.93
CA GLY A 35 -16.28 -7.18 -6.59
C GLY A 35 -15.78 -6.27 -7.72
N LEU A 36 -14.66 -5.59 -7.46
CA LEU A 36 -14.03 -4.61 -8.36
C LEU A 36 -12.95 -5.25 -9.24
N TRP A 37 -13.02 -5.06 -10.57
CA TRP A 37 -11.95 -5.51 -11.47
C TRP A 37 -10.76 -4.53 -11.52
N ASP A 38 -10.97 -3.32 -11.00
CA ASP A 38 -9.94 -2.31 -10.80
C ASP A 38 -10.23 -1.41 -9.61
N ILE A 39 -9.19 -0.83 -9.03
CA ILE A 39 -9.26 0.28 -8.10
C ILE A 39 -8.08 1.21 -8.32
N THR A 40 -8.30 2.51 -8.15
CA THR A 40 -7.25 3.53 -8.26
C THR A 40 -7.16 4.32 -6.96
N PHE A 41 -5.93 4.41 -6.44
CA PHE A 41 -5.59 5.20 -5.25
C PHE A 41 -4.68 6.38 -5.64
N PRO A 42 -5.16 7.63 -5.53
CA PRO A 42 -4.32 8.80 -5.72
C PRO A 42 -3.65 9.26 -4.43
N PHE A 43 -2.37 9.62 -4.54
CA PHE A 43 -1.53 10.14 -3.47
C PHE A 43 -0.80 11.39 -3.94
N ASN A 44 -0.54 12.32 -3.02
CA ASN A 44 0.36 13.45 -3.24
C ASN A 44 1.27 13.59 -2.02
N MET A 45 2.57 13.72 -2.25
CA MET A 45 3.59 13.77 -1.18
C MET A 45 4.41 15.06 -1.25
N ALA A 46 3.82 16.15 -1.72
CA ALA A 46 4.49 17.45 -1.91
C ALA A 46 5.18 17.99 -0.65
N LYS A 47 4.68 17.59 0.53
CA LYS A 47 5.19 18.02 1.84
C LYS A 47 5.99 16.93 2.56
N ALA A 48 6.18 15.76 1.95
CA ALA A 48 7.02 14.72 2.52
C ALA A 48 8.51 15.08 2.31
N PRO A 49 9.37 14.89 3.31
CA PRO A 49 10.81 15.00 3.10
C PRO A 49 11.30 14.01 2.04
N HIS A 50 12.31 14.42 1.27
CA HIS A 50 12.98 13.54 0.31
C HIS A 50 13.96 12.62 1.05
N ARG A 51 13.42 11.71 1.86
CA ARG A 51 14.16 10.74 2.67
C ARG A 51 13.38 9.44 2.76
N SER A 52 14.11 8.33 2.76
CA SER A 52 13.60 7.01 3.05
C SER A 52 13.06 6.93 4.48
N GLY A 53 11.98 6.16 4.69
CA GLY A 53 11.50 5.80 6.02
C GLY A 53 9.99 5.69 6.13
N PHE A 54 9.23 6.44 5.32
CA PHE A 54 7.78 6.38 5.35
C PHE A 54 7.18 5.58 4.20
N TYR A 55 6.05 4.94 4.48
CA TYR A 55 5.21 4.32 3.48
C TYR A 55 3.77 4.84 3.59
N PHE A 56 3.27 5.42 2.50
CA PHE A 56 1.89 5.88 2.35
C PHE A 56 1.13 4.88 1.48
N ALA A 57 0.28 4.07 2.09
CA ALA A 57 -0.25 2.88 1.42
C ALA A 57 -1.75 2.71 1.57
N GLN A 58 -2.32 1.97 0.63
CA GLN A 58 -3.69 1.48 0.65
C GLN A 58 -3.66 -0.04 0.51
N GLN A 59 -4.35 -0.74 1.40
CA GLN A 59 -4.54 -2.19 1.31
C GLN A 59 -5.85 -2.49 0.59
N PHE A 60 -5.95 -3.69 0.03
CA PHE A 60 -7.14 -4.22 -0.62
C PHE A 60 -7.19 -5.74 -0.45
N ASN A 61 -8.39 -6.31 -0.35
CA ASN A 61 -8.60 -7.76 -0.27
C ASN A 61 -9.20 -8.29 -1.57
N PHE A 62 -9.13 -9.61 -1.75
CA PHE A 62 -9.75 -10.32 -2.86
C PHE A 62 -10.74 -11.36 -2.34
N HIS A 63 -11.79 -11.61 -3.10
CA HIS A 63 -12.64 -12.78 -2.84
C HIS A 63 -11.84 -14.08 -3.02
N GLY A 64 -12.18 -15.12 -2.27
CA GLY A 64 -11.60 -16.47 -2.44
C GLY A 64 -10.19 -16.67 -1.85
N VAL A 65 -9.56 -15.63 -1.32
CA VAL A 65 -8.27 -15.69 -0.63
C VAL A 65 -8.31 -14.94 0.70
N LYS A 66 -7.35 -15.23 1.58
CA LYS A 66 -7.37 -14.74 2.97
C LYS A 66 -6.53 -13.49 3.15
N GLU A 67 -5.39 -13.43 2.49
CA GLU A 67 -4.43 -12.36 2.68
C GLU A 67 -4.69 -11.21 1.71
N MET A 68 -4.27 -10.02 2.14
CA MET A 68 -4.45 -8.77 1.43
C MET A 68 -3.35 -8.53 0.39
N GLY A 69 -3.55 -7.53 -0.44
CA GLY A 69 -2.47 -6.81 -1.11
C GLY A 69 -2.37 -5.38 -0.60
N TYR A 70 -1.28 -4.69 -0.92
CA TYR A 70 -1.18 -3.25 -0.76
C TYR A 70 -0.60 -2.57 -2.00
N THR A 71 -0.74 -1.26 -2.04
CA THR A 71 0.04 -0.40 -2.92
C THR A 71 0.19 0.99 -2.33
N GLY A 72 1.26 1.70 -2.70
CA GLY A 72 1.49 3.02 -2.16
C GLY A 72 2.79 3.66 -2.64
N LEU A 73 3.12 4.79 -2.02
CA LEU A 73 4.33 5.56 -2.29
C LEU A 73 5.25 5.61 -1.07
N GLN A 74 6.55 5.52 -1.31
CA GLN A 74 7.60 5.72 -0.32
C GLN A 74 8.47 6.90 -0.76
N PRO A 75 8.56 7.96 0.04
CA PRO A 75 9.55 8.99 -0.20
C PRO A 75 10.97 8.42 -0.19
N ARG A 76 11.83 8.96 -1.06
CA ARG A 76 13.25 8.60 -1.18
C ARG A 76 14.12 9.85 -1.23
N GLU A 77 15.40 9.64 -0.99
CA GLU A 77 16.45 10.62 -1.24
C GLU A 77 16.49 11.03 -2.72
N ASP A 78 16.85 12.29 -2.96
CA ASP A 78 17.14 12.75 -4.31
C ASP A 78 18.30 11.97 -4.93
N LYS A 79 18.20 11.67 -6.22
CA LYS A 79 19.26 11.00 -6.99
C LYS A 79 19.63 11.87 -8.17
N LYS A 80 20.92 12.25 -8.24
CA LYS A 80 21.45 13.13 -9.29
C LYS A 80 20.66 14.46 -9.40
N GLY A 81 20.31 15.04 -8.25
CA GLY A 81 19.57 16.30 -8.16
C GLY A 81 18.08 16.22 -8.55
N LYS A 82 17.52 15.02 -8.65
CA LYS A 82 16.09 14.79 -8.97
C LYS A 82 15.41 14.02 -7.86
N SER A 83 14.17 14.39 -7.57
CA SER A 83 13.32 13.66 -6.62
C SER A 83 12.92 12.31 -7.18
N ILE A 84 12.83 11.33 -6.28
CA ILE A 84 12.58 9.93 -6.63
C ILE A 84 11.25 9.48 -6.05
N VAL A 85 10.33 9.13 -6.93
CA VAL A 85 9.04 8.55 -6.57
C VAL A 85 9.21 7.04 -6.59
N HIS A 86 9.12 6.42 -5.41
CA HIS A 86 9.15 4.98 -5.28
C HIS A 86 7.75 4.45 -4.99
N ALA A 87 7.25 3.56 -5.85
CA ALA A 87 5.95 2.95 -5.70
C ALA A 87 6.09 1.45 -5.47
N ALA A 88 5.29 0.91 -4.56
CA ALA A 88 5.25 -0.50 -4.22
C ALA A 88 3.88 -1.10 -4.51
N PHE A 89 3.87 -2.38 -4.86
CA PHE A 89 2.67 -3.17 -5.13
C PHE A 89 2.94 -4.62 -4.75
N SER A 90 2.26 -5.11 -3.71
CA SER A 90 2.51 -6.44 -3.15
C SER A 90 1.23 -7.21 -2.91
N SER A 91 1.33 -8.53 -2.97
CA SER A 91 0.36 -9.50 -2.47
C SER A 91 1.02 -10.27 -1.33
N PHE A 92 0.30 -10.44 -0.21
CA PHE A 92 0.72 -11.27 0.92
C PHE A 92 0.19 -12.71 0.83
N GLN A 93 -0.63 -12.98 -0.20
CA GLN A 93 -1.25 -14.28 -0.36
C GLN A 93 -0.22 -15.33 -0.76
N GLY A 94 -0.04 -16.33 0.09
CA GLY A 94 0.76 -17.52 -0.23
C GLY A 94 0.25 -18.20 -1.51
N GLY A 95 1.19 -18.65 -2.34
CA GLY A 95 0.91 -19.22 -3.67
C GLY A 95 0.77 -18.18 -4.79
N THR A 96 0.92 -16.89 -4.50
CA THR A 96 1.05 -15.86 -5.55
C THR A 96 2.34 -16.07 -6.34
N THR A 97 2.27 -15.93 -7.66
CA THR A 97 3.43 -16.05 -8.57
C THR A 97 3.64 -14.77 -9.40
N THR A 98 4.81 -14.63 -10.00
CA THR A 98 5.13 -13.52 -10.90
C THR A 98 6.29 -13.90 -11.82
N ASP A 99 6.26 -13.36 -13.04
CA ASP A 99 7.39 -13.37 -13.99
C ASP A 99 7.86 -11.94 -14.30
N HIS A 100 7.29 -10.93 -13.61
CA HIS A 100 7.57 -9.53 -13.93
C HIS A 100 8.91 -9.09 -13.32
N PRO A 101 9.79 -8.41 -14.07
CA PRO A 101 11.17 -8.13 -13.65
C PRO A 101 11.28 -7.19 -12.43
N ASN A 102 10.27 -6.36 -12.19
CA ASN A 102 10.21 -5.49 -11.01
C ASN A 102 9.74 -6.22 -9.74
N CYS A 103 9.45 -7.52 -9.84
CA CYS A 103 8.86 -8.30 -8.76
C CYS A 103 9.79 -9.42 -8.30
N HIS A 104 9.62 -9.82 -7.05
CA HIS A 104 10.25 -11.01 -6.49
C HIS A 104 9.26 -11.76 -5.59
N LEU A 105 9.55 -13.04 -5.34
CA LEU A 105 8.80 -13.83 -4.37
C LEU A 105 9.05 -13.30 -2.95
N GLY A 106 8.01 -13.36 -2.12
CA GLY A 106 7.97 -12.88 -0.75
C GLY A 106 7.40 -11.47 -0.58
N ALA A 107 6.75 -11.24 0.56
CA ALA A 107 6.26 -9.93 0.99
C ALA A 107 6.53 -9.74 2.48
N ASP A 108 7.34 -8.73 2.82
CA ASP A 108 7.81 -8.42 4.18
C ASP A 108 8.32 -9.65 4.95
N PHE A 109 9.24 -10.39 4.31
CA PHE A 109 9.80 -11.67 4.81
C PHE A 109 8.80 -12.82 4.95
N GLY A 110 7.53 -12.61 4.57
CA GLY A 110 6.48 -13.61 4.53
C GLY A 110 6.18 -14.11 3.11
N PRO A 111 5.15 -14.96 2.96
CA PRO A 111 4.67 -15.44 1.66
C PRO A 111 4.17 -14.32 0.75
N GLY A 112 4.09 -14.60 -0.55
CA GLY A 112 3.47 -13.71 -1.53
C GLY A 112 4.45 -13.19 -2.58
N VAL A 113 4.18 -11.99 -3.09
CA VAL A 113 5.00 -11.32 -4.12
C VAL A 113 5.07 -9.83 -3.80
N SER A 114 6.26 -9.25 -3.93
CA SER A 114 6.46 -7.81 -3.87
C SER A 114 7.05 -7.27 -5.14
N CYS A 115 6.52 -6.14 -5.59
CA CYS A 115 6.99 -5.40 -6.74
C CYS A 115 7.25 -3.96 -6.37
N ALA A 116 8.26 -3.35 -6.99
CA ALA A 116 8.50 -1.92 -6.83
C ALA A 116 9.14 -1.30 -8.06
N VAL A 117 8.86 -0.01 -8.25
CA VAL A 117 9.53 0.82 -9.26
C VAL A 117 9.96 2.14 -8.62
N ALA A 118 11.11 2.67 -9.07
CA ALA A 118 11.59 3.98 -8.67
C ALA A 118 11.81 4.82 -9.93
N ILE A 119 11.12 5.95 -10.02
CA ILE A 119 11.21 6.88 -11.16
C ILE A 119 11.71 8.24 -10.68
N ALA A 120 12.37 8.97 -11.58
CA ALA A 120 12.55 10.40 -11.37
C ALA A 120 11.18 11.08 -11.55
N GLY A 121 10.74 11.84 -10.55
CA GLY A 121 9.43 12.49 -10.55
C GLY A 121 9.43 13.75 -9.70
N ASN A 122 8.28 14.41 -9.62
CA ASN A 122 8.12 15.65 -8.86
C ASN A 122 7.11 15.45 -7.74
N TYR A 123 7.52 15.63 -6.49
CA TYR A 123 6.66 15.41 -5.33
C TYR A 123 5.43 16.33 -5.29
N SER A 124 5.49 17.49 -5.96
CA SER A 124 4.33 18.37 -6.10
C SER A 124 3.21 17.76 -6.96
N HIS A 125 3.52 16.79 -7.82
CA HIS A 125 2.53 16.10 -8.63
C HIS A 125 1.74 15.10 -7.79
N THR A 126 0.46 14.96 -8.14
CA THR A 126 -0.33 13.82 -7.68
C THR A 126 0.02 12.61 -8.54
N TYR A 127 0.24 11.48 -7.89
CA TYR A 127 0.43 10.18 -8.51
C TYR A 127 -0.77 9.28 -8.22
N LYS A 128 -1.20 8.52 -9.22
CA LYS A 128 -2.25 7.51 -9.09
C LYS A 128 -1.63 6.14 -9.21
N ILE A 129 -1.99 5.24 -8.30
CA ILE A 129 -1.68 3.83 -8.49
C ILE A 129 -2.97 3.09 -8.82
N THR A 130 -3.01 2.50 -10.02
CA THR A 130 -4.11 1.63 -10.44
C THR A 130 -3.73 0.18 -10.18
N VAL A 131 -4.62 -0.55 -9.50
CA VAL A 131 -4.58 -2.01 -9.37
C VAL A 131 -5.66 -2.56 -10.28
N ARG A 132 -5.28 -3.34 -11.30
CA ARG A 132 -6.20 -3.79 -12.35
C ARG A 132 -6.01 -5.27 -12.66
N ASN A 133 -7.11 -6.01 -12.78
CA ASN A 133 -7.08 -7.35 -13.34
C ASN A 133 -6.79 -7.28 -14.86
N ILE A 134 -5.81 -8.06 -15.31
CA ILE A 134 -5.38 -8.09 -16.72
C ILE A 134 -5.67 -9.43 -17.41
N GLY A 135 -6.38 -10.34 -16.73
CA GLY A 135 -6.74 -11.67 -17.22
C GLY A 135 -6.63 -12.71 -16.12
N GLY A 136 -7.58 -13.64 -16.06
CA GLY A 136 -7.61 -14.69 -15.02
C GLY A 136 -7.52 -14.09 -13.61
N THR A 137 -6.55 -14.57 -12.83
CA THR A 137 -6.23 -14.08 -11.48
C THR A 137 -4.99 -13.18 -11.45
N THR A 138 -4.57 -12.63 -12.59
CA THR A 138 -3.40 -11.76 -12.73
C THR A 138 -3.78 -10.29 -12.55
N TRP A 139 -3.03 -9.60 -11.70
CA TRP A 139 -3.22 -8.20 -11.34
C TRP A 139 -1.97 -7.39 -11.64
N ARG A 140 -2.17 -6.18 -12.16
CA ARG A 140 -1.13 -5.21 -12.49
C ARG A 140 -1.26 -3.97 -11.61
N GLY A 141 -0.15 -3.56 -11.00
CA GLY A 141 0.03 -2.25 -10.39
C GLY A 141 0.64 -1.28 -11.40
N THR A 142 0.04 -0.11 -11.59
CA THR A 142 0.56 0.94 -12.50
C THR A 142 0.59 2.29 -11.80
N LEU A 143 1.78 2.89 -11.72
CA LEU A 143 1.98 4.26 -11.28
C LEU A 143 1.70 5.21 -12.45
N ILE A 144 0.95 6.28 -12.20
CA ILE A 144 0.57 7.26 -13.21
C ILE A 144 0.78 8.65 -12.64
N ASP A 145 1.65 9.44 -13.28
CA ASP A 145 1.78 10.87 -13.00
C ASP A 145 0.57 11.62 -13.58
N THR A 146 -0.16 12.35 -12.74
CA THR A 146 -1.37 13.05 -13.20
C THR A 146 -1.09 14.29 -14.03
N VAL A 147 0.13 14.83 -13.99
CA VAL A 147 0.56 16.00 -14.76
C VAL A 147 1.14 15.54 -16.10
N THR A 148 2.19 14.70 -16.07
CA THR A 148 2.88 14.27 -17.31
C THR A 148 2.12 13.19 -18.08
N LYS A 149 1.19 12.49 -17.42
CA LYS A 149 0.46 11.31 -17.94
C LYS A 149 1.33 10.10 -18.21
N GLU A 150 2.61 10.14 -17.83
CA GLU A 150 3.50 8.98 -17.89
C GLU A 150 2.96 7.84 -17.02
N ARG A 151 3.24 6.61 -17.47
CA ARG A 151 2.70 5.39 -16.85
C ARG A 151 3.83 4.39 -16.71
N ASP A 152 4.07 3.96 -15.47
CA ASP A 152 5.10 2.99 -15.14
C ASP A 152 4.45 1.76 -14.52
N ILE A 153 4.79 0.59 -15.05
CA ILE A 153 4.34 -0.68 -14.46
C ILE A 153 5.15 -0.92 -13.20
N ILE A 154 4.49 -0.90 -12.05
CA ILE A 154 5.11 -1.23 -10.76
C ILE A 154 5.44 -2.73 -10.76
N GLY A 155 4.47 -3.53 -11.20
CA GLY A 155 4.63 -4.97 -11.38
C GLY A 155 3.32 -5.69 -11.66
N GLU A 156 3.46 -7.00 -11.87
CA GLU A 156 2.36 -7.91 -12.16
C GLU A 156 2.52 -9.17 -11.34
N TRP A 157 1.43 -9.67 -10.76
CA TRP A 157 1.43 -10.94 -10.08
C TRP A 157 0.11 -11.67 -10.25
N THR A 158 0.15 -12.99 -10.13
CA THR A 158 -0.97 -13.89 -10.33
C THR A 158 -1.33 -14.55 -9.02
N LEU A 159 -2.56 -14.35 -8.55
CA LEU A 159 -3.07 -15.02 -7.35
C LEU A 159 -3.38 -16.49 -7.64
N PRO A 160 -3.40 -17.36 -6.61
CA PRO A 160 -3.83 -18.74 -6.75
C PRO A 160 -5.18 -18.90 -7.43
N SER A 161 -5.41 -20.05 -8.07
CA SER A 161 -6.72 -20.42 -8.59
C SER A 161 -7.80 -20.33 -7.51
N GLY A 162 -9.01 -19.90 -7.87
CA GLY A 162 -10.11 -19.63 -6.94
C GLY A 162 -10.15 -18.21 -6.38
N SER A 163 -9.11 -17.40 -6.61
CA SER A 163 -9.12 -15.97 -6.28
C SER A 163 -10.09 -15.20 -7.18
N GLY A 164 -10.81 -14.25 -6.59
CA GLY A 164 -11.78 -13.40 -7.26
C GLY A 164 -11.34 -11.95 -7.40
N LYS A 165 -12.32 -11.07 -7.59
CA LYS A 165 -12.12 -9.62 -7.70
C LYS A 165 -11.85 -8.96 -6.34
N ILE A 166 -11.52 -7.67 -6.37
CA ILE A 166 -11.27 -6.89 -5.16
C ILE A 166 -12.57 -6.71 -4.37
N VAL A 167 -12.49 -6.98 -3.06
CA VAL A 167 -13.59 -6.79 -2.11
C VAL A 167 -13.82 -5.30 -1.85
N ASN A 168 -15.07 -4.91 -1.61
CA ASN A 168 -15.39 -3.54 -1.26
C ASN A 168 -14.90 -3.17 0.14
N GLY A 169 -13.90 -2.31 0.16
CA GLY A 169 -13.43 -1.65 1.36
C GLY A 169 -12.31 -2.40 2.06
N GLN A 170 -11.39 -1.61 2.59
CA GLN A 170 -10.25 -2.04 3.38
C GLN A 170 -9.64 -0.78 4.05
N MET A 171 -8.47 -0.91 4.66
CA MET A 171 -7.72 0.20 5.24
C MET A 171 -6.47 0.57 4.43
N GLY A 172 -6.06 1.81 4.51
CA GLY A 172 -4.72 2.29 4.21
C GLY A 172 -3.93 2.57 5.49
N PHE A 173 -2.67 2.92 5.31
CA PHE A 173 -1.80 3.24 6.44
C PHE A 173 -0.72 4.27 6.10
N VAL A 174 -0.24 4.92 7.15
CA VAL A 174 1.05 5.62 7.17
C VAL A 174 1.94 4.88 8.17
N GLU A 175 3.09 4.42 7.72
CA GLU A 175 4.05 3.65 8.52
C GLU A 175 5.44 4.27 8.43
N TYR A 176 6.16 4.30 9.55
CA TYR A 176 7.60 4.55 9.56
C TYR A 176 8.34 3.21 9.69
N TYR A 177 8.61 2.57 8.55
CA TYR A 177 9.12 1.20 8.51
C TYR A 177 10.49 0.97 9.18
N PRO A 178 11.37 1.98 9.41
CA PRO A 178 12.55 1.76 10.23
C PRO A 178 12.25 1.29 11.66
N TRP A 179 11.05 1.54 12.18
CA TRP A 179 10.65 1.01 13.49
C TRP A 179 10.33 -0.49 13.48
N ASN A 180 10.08 -1.10 12.30
CA ASN A 180 9.71 -2.52 12.19
C ASN A 180 10.85 -3.47 12.56
N THR A 181 12.09 -3.00 12.51
CA THR A 181 13.29 -3.78 12.84
C THR A 181 13.94 -3.34 14.15
N GLN A 182 13.39 -2.32 14.81
CA GLN A 182 13.92 -1.80 16.07
C GLN A 182 13.30 -2.54 17.25
N ARG A 183 14.14 -2.96 18.21
CA ARG A 183 13.69 -3.59 19.46
C ARG A 183 12.86 -2.63 20.33
N SER A 184 13.12 -1.32 20.22
CA SER A 184 12.42 -0.26 20.93
C SER A 184 12.56 1.05 20.16
N HIS A 185 11.53 1.89 20.21
CA HIS A 185 11.51 3.24 19.65
C HIS A 185 10.81 4.18 20.64
N THR A 186 10.99 5.49 20.46
CA THR A 186 10.25 6.51 21.20
C THR A 186 9.35 7.30 20.24
N CYS A 187 8.12 7.57 20.64
CA CYS A 187 7.14 8.21 19.78
C CYS A 187 7.57 9.63 19.35
N ASP A 188 8.25 10.35 20.25
CA ASP A 188 8.77 11.70 20.00
C ASP A 188 9.93 11.75 19.00
N SER A 189 10.54 10.61 18.66
CA SER A 189 11.62 10.57 17.67
C SER A 189 11.10 10.40 16.24
N LEU A 190 9.78 10.41 16.02
CA LEU A 190 9.21 10.23 14.69
C LEU A 190 9.53 11.45 13.82
N PRO A 191 10.27 11.30 12.71
CA PRO A 191 10.54 12.43 11.82
C PRO A 191 9.25 12.92 11.17
N TYR A 192 9.12 14.23 10.99
CA TYR A 192 7.99 14.81 10.26
C TYR A 192 7.80 14.20 8.86
N THR A 193 6.53 13.96 8.49
CA THR A 193 6.12 13.70 7.12
C THR A 193 4.68 14.11 6.86
N SER A 194 4.31 14.23 5.59
CA SER A 194 2.96 14.58 5.18
C SER A 194 2.61 14.01 3.81
N ALA A 195 1.39 13.50 3.67
CA ALA A 195 0.84 13.09 2.40
C ALA A 195 -0.68 13.33 2.32
N PHE A 196 -1.14 13.67 1.13
CA PHE A 196 -2.56 13.77 0.82
C PHE A 196 -3.05 12.47 0.17
N PHE A 197 -4.01 11.83 0.84
CA PHE A 197 -4.68 10.61 0.40
C PHE A 197 -6.01 11.02 -0.22
N GLN A 198 -6.17 10.83 -1.53
CA GLN A 198 -7.44 11.09 -2.19
C GLN A 198 -8.39 9.91 -2.04
N HIS A 199 -9.69 10.20 -2.16
CA HIS A 199 -10.71 9.18 -2.27
C HIS A 199 -10.41 8.22 -3.44
N PRO A 200 -10.53 6.89 -3.23
CA PRO A 200 -10.33 5.93 -4.31
C PRO A 200 -11.46 6.02 -5.33
N TYR A 201 -11.18 5.56 -6.53
CA TYR A 201 -12.22 5.38 -7.55
C TYR A 201 -11.96 4.11 -8.36
N SER A 202 -12.99 3.65 -9.07
CA SER A 202 -12.93 2.44 -9.89
C SER A 202 -13.65 2.68 -11.22
N ARG A 203 -13.19 2.01 -12.27
CA ARG A 203 -13.87 1.93 -13.58
C ARG A 203 -14.77 0.71 -13.69
N THR A 204 -14.89 -0.07 -12.62
CA THR A 204 -15.82 -1.18 -12.53
C THR A 204 -17.25 -0.69 -12.70
N LYS A 205 -17.95 -1.23 -13.71
CA LYS A 205 -19.36 -0.90 -13.97
C LYS A 205 -20.18 -1.17 -12.72
N GLY A 206 -20.88 -0.15 -12.21
CA GLY A 206 -21.68 -0.25 -10.99
C GLY A 206 -20.96 0.17 -9.70
N ALA A 207 -19.63 0.38 -9.75
CA ALA A 207 -18.90 0.98 -8.63
C ALA A 207 -19.22 2.47 -8.53
N VAL A 208 -19.62 2.94 -7.35
CA VAL A 208 -20.02 4.34 -7.11
C VAL A 208 -19.49 4.83 -5.78
N ASP A 209 -19.05 6.09 -5.76
CA ASP A 209 -18.66 6.85 -4.57
C ASP A 209 -17.63 6.13 -3.68
N GLY A 210 -16.46 5.85 -4.23
CA GLY A 210 -15.30 5.45 -3.44
C GLY A 210 -14.88 6.59 -2.52
N ARG A 211 -14.71 6.31 -1.23
CA ARG A 211 -14.37 7.30 -0.20
C ARG A 211 -13.42 6.71 0.82
N ILE A 212 -12.58 7.59 1.37
CA ILE A 212 -11.94 7.38 2.67
C ILE A 212 -12.92 7.92 3.69
N ASN A 213 -13.37 7.09 4.61
CA ASN A 213 -14.43 7.41 5.56
C ASN A 213 -13.87 7.87 6.89
N ARG A 214 -12.68 7.37 7.26
CA ARG A 214 -12.07 7.60 8.56
C ARG A 214 -10.57 7.60 8.43
N VAL A 215 -9.90 8.47 9.18
CA VAL A 215 -8.44 8.46 9.38
C VAL A 215 -8.18 8.60 10.87
N TYR A 216 -7.31 7.76 11.43
CA TYR A 216 -7.08 7.70 12.88
C TYR A 216 -5.71 7.13 13.21
N GLU A 217 -5.16 7.52 14.36
CA GLU A 217 -3.91 6.94 14.90
C GLU A 217 -4.11 5.48 15.30
N ASN A 218 -3.04 4.70 15.20
CA ASN A 218 -3.00 3.28 15.50
C ASN A 218 -1.67 2.90 16.16
N GLY A 219 -1.69 1.85 16.98
CA GLY A 219 -0.48 1.32 17.63
C GLY A 219 -0.12 2.01 18.94
N GLY A 220 1.13 1.80 19.39
CA GLY A 220 1.59 2.21 20.73
C GLY A 220 1.83 3.71 20.92
N CYS A 221 1.80 4.51 19.85
CA CYS A 221 2.13 5.94 19.88
C CYS A 221 0.93 6.87 19.67
N ILE A 222 -0.30 6.40 19.91
CA ILE A 222 -1.51 7.23 19.83
C ILE A 222 -1.34 8.49 20.71
N GLY A 223 -1.61 9.66 20.15
CA GLY A 223 -1.51 10.96 20.81
C GLY A 223 -0.10 11.51 20.95
N GLN A 224 0.92 10.81 20.44
CA GLN A 224 2.34 11.15 20.65
C GLN A 224 3.10 11.41 19.35
N VAL A 225 2.56 10.98 18.20
CA VAL A 225 3.24 11.12 16.90
C VAL A 225 2.97 12.42 16.17
N GLY A 226 2.56 13.50 16.87
CA GLY A 226 2.28 14.78 16.22
C GLY A 226 1.17 14.71 15.16
N TYR A 227 0.24 13.76 15.29
CA TYR A 227 -0.80 13.50 14.30
C TYR A 227 -1.69 14.72 14.06
N LYS A 228 -1.77 15.13 12.79
CA LYS A 228 -2.74 16.13 12.32
C LYS A 228 -3.42 15.61 11.07
N VAL A 229 -4.73 15.79 11.00
CA VAL A 229 -5.51 15.44 9.82
C VAL A 229 -6.38 16.60 9.40
N ASN A 230 -6.35 16.92 8.11
CA ASN A 230 -7.28 17.86 7.51
C ASN A 230 -8.10 17.17 6.43
N ARG A 231 -9.42 17.15 6.60
CA ARG A 231 -10.35 16.59 5.62
C ARG A 231 -10.67 17.62 4.55
N THR A 232 -10.68 17.19 3.29
CA THR A 232 -11.15 17.99 2.16
C THR A 232 -12.32 17.28 1.48
N SER A 233 -12.90 17.91 0.45
CA SER A 233 -13.94 17.28 -0.39
C SER A 233 -13.41 16.09 -1.21
N THR A 234 -12.09 16.00 -1.41
CA THR A 234 -11.45 15.01 -2.29
C THR A 234 -10.56 14.00 -1.56
N GLY A 235 -10.38 14.14 -0.24
CA GLY A 235 -9.48 13.27 0.53
C GLY A 235 -9.10 13.80 1.91
N TYR A 236 -7.95 13.36 2.39
CA TYR A 236 -7.37 13.73 3.68
C TYR A 236 -5.89 14.07 3.55
N ASN A 237 -5.49 15.20 4.10
CA ASN A 237 -4.08 15.50 4.33
C ASN A 237 -3.71 14.94 5.69
N ILE A 238 -2.75 14.01 5.71
CA ILE A 238 -2.29 13.29 6.89
C ILE A 238 -0.87 13.76 7.19
N GLU A 239 -0.64 14.21 8.42
CA GLU A 239 0.66 14.65 8.93
C GLU A 239 0.98 13.89 10.22
N VAL A 240 2.22 13.48 10.37
CA VAL A 240 2.79 12.88 11.59
C VAL A 240 4.24 13.31 11.74
N GLY A 241 4.78 13.13 12.93
CA GLY A 241 6.15 13.47 13.31
C GLY A 241 6.33 14.94 13.65
N HIS A 242 7.55 15.25 14.11
CA HIS A 242 7.97 16.56 14.61
C HIS A 242 9.13 17.14 13.79
#